data_AF-A0A965JMP4-F1
#
_entry.id   AF-A0A965JMP4-F1
#
_cell.length_a   1.000
_cell.length_b   1.000
_cell.length_c   1.000
_cell.angle_alpha   90.00
_cell.angle_beta   90.00
_cell.angle_gamma   90.00
#
_symmetry.space_group_name_H-M   'P 1'
#
loop_
_entity.id
_entity.type
_entity.pdbx_description
1 polymer ?
#
loop_
_entity_poly.entity_id
_entity_poly.type
_entity_poly.pdbx_seq_one_letter_code
_entity_poly.pdbx_strand_id
1 'polypeptide(L)'
;MKLISLSILFCLTFSNLYSQTIPTGFVKTNVITGLQYPVHFDVSADQRYFITQKGGNASGSCANGKILVYSNSGALLSTFYDLTDSVQCDFERGLLGLALDPGFSSNHYVYAYYNHKYNADERIRVVRFTESNNIGTNPLIILDINVAENIAGNHVGGIIEFKPSDATKLFITIGDLAKGQSVSADTSTNYA
;
A
#
# COMPACT_ATOMS: atom_id res chain seq x y z
N MET A 1 65.58 -16.98 -30.14
CA MET A 1 64.58 -15.93 -29.86
C MET A 1 63.90 -16.30 -28.54
N LYS A 2 64.22 -15.61 -27.43
CA LYS A 2 63.67 -15.89 -26.09
C LYS A 2 62.41 -15.04 -25.89
N LEU A 3 61.27 -15.67 -25.64
CA LEU A 3 60.03 -14.99 -25.27
C LEU A 3 59.99 -14.84 -23.75
N ILE A 4 59.87 -13.61 -23.26
CA ILE A 4 59.67 -13.28 -21.84
C ILE A 4 58.16 -13.07 -21.66
N SER A 5 57.52 -13.88 -20.82
CA SER A 5 56.12 -13.72 -20.46
C SER A 5 56.01 -12.72 -19.31
N LEU A 6 55.21 -11.67 -19.49
CA LEU A 6 54.89 -10.68 -18.46
C LEU A 6 53.49 -11.00 -17.91
N SER A 7 53.43 -11.45 -16.67
CA SER A 7 52.15 -11.65 -15.98
C SER A 7 51.83 -10.44 -15.11
N ILE A 8 50.73 -9.75 -15.40
CA ILE A 8 50.19 -8.66 -14.58
C ILE A 8 49.22 -9.27 -13.58
N LEU A 9 49.53 -9.17 -12.29
CA LEU A 9 48.66 -9.63 -11.20
C LEU A 9 47.68 -8.50 -10.84
N PHE A 10 46.40 -8.68 -11.18
CA PHE A 10 45.34 -7.74 -10.83
C PHE A 10 44.85 -8.04 -9.40
N CYS A 11 45.14 -7.16 -8.44
CA CYS A 11 44.68 -7.29 -7.06
C CYS A 11 43.27 -6.69 -6.92
N LEU A 12 42.26 -7.55 -6.88
CA LEU A 12 40.87 -7.16 -6.58
C LEU A 12 40.71 -6.92 -5.08
N THR A 13 40.58 -5.66 -4.67
CA THR A 13 40.13 -5.32 -3.32
C THR A 13 38.62 -5.47 -3.24
N PHE A 14 38.13 -6.45 -2.50
CA PHE A 14 36.71 -6.55 -2.16
C PHE A 14 36.43 -5.64 -0.96
N SER A 15 35.62 -4.60 -1.17
CA SER A 15 35.02 -3.84 -0.07
C SER A 15 33.90 -4.69 0.55
N ASN A 16 33.94 -4.87 1.88
CA ASN A 16 32.82 -5.45 2.60
C ASN A 16 31.63 -4.48 2.52
N LEU A 17 30.57 -4.89 1.84
CA LEU A 17 29.28 -4.23 1.91
C LEU A 17 28.65 -4.59 3.26
N TYR A 18 28.59 -3.64 4.19
CA TYR A 18 27.85 -3.84 5.44
C TYR A 18 26.36 -3.62 5.15
N SER A 19 25.57 -4.70 5.27
CA SER A 19 24.12 -4.57 5.41
C SER A 19 23.80 -3.73 6.64
N GLN A 20 22.75 -2.91 6.57
CA GLN A 20 22.31 -2.11 7.71
C GLN A 20 22.02 -3.04 8.91
N THR A 21 22.75 -2.85 9.99
CA THR A 21 22.47 -3.55 11.24
C THR A 21 21.29 -2.89 11.92
N ILE A 22 20.41 -3.71 12.47
CA ILE A 22 19.29 -3.23 13.29
C ILE A 22 19.87 -2.56 14.54
N PRO A 23 19.38 -1.36 14.95
CA PRO A 23 19.89 -0.68 16.14
C PRO A 23 19.87 -1.57 17.37
N THR A 24 20.82 -1.39 18.28
CA THR A 24 20.89 -2.15 19.53
C THR A 24 19.57 -2.05 20.30
N GLY A 25 19.05 -3.20 20.75
CA GLY A 25 17.77 -3.30 21.45
C GLY A 25 16.56 -3.59 20.54
N PHE A 26 16.74 -3.60 19.22
CA PHE A 26 15.69 -4.00 18.28
C PHE A 26 15.94 -5.40 17.72
N VAL A 27 14.86 -6.13 17.49
CA VAL A 27 14.86 -7.44 16.83
C VAL A 27 13.89 -7.39 15.66
N LYS A 28 14.27 -8.00 14.54
CA LYS A 28 13.36 -8.20 13.40
C LYS A 28 12.83 -9.62 13.42
N THR A 29 11.50 -9.73 13.34
CA THR A 29 10.80 -10.99 13.26
C THR A 29 9.79 -10.93 12.11
N ASN A 30 9.69 -12.00 11.34
CA ASN A 30 8.63 -12.14 10.35
C ASN A 30 7.36 -12.56 11.07
N VAL A 31 6.32 -11.72 11.00
CA VAL A 31 4.99 -12.03 11.58
C VAL A 31 4.08 -12.64 10.52
N ILE A 32 3.97 -11.99 9.35
CA ILE A 32 3.17 -12.43 8.21
C ILE A 32 4.06 -12.46 6.98
N THR A 33 3.96 -13.51 6.16
CA THR A 33 4.70 -13.67 4.91
C THR A 33 3.76 -14.06 3.76
N GLY A 34 4.24 -13.98 2.52
CA GLY A 34 3.48 -14.41 1.33
C GLY A 34 2.43 -13.42 0.81
N LEU A 35 2.32 -12.24 1.40
CA LEU A 35 1.44 -11.16 0.91
C LEU A 35 1.83 -10.75 -0.52
N GLN A 36 0.83 -10.49 -1.36
CA GLN A 36 1.01 -9.95 -2.72
C GLN A 36 0.81 -8.44 -2.71
N TYR A 37 1.86 -7.67 -3.00
CA TYR A 37 1.82 -6.20 -3.05
C TYR A 37 1.11 -5.55 -1.84
N PRO A 38 1.50 -5.88 -0.59
CA PRO A 38 0.93 -5.21 0.58
C PRO A 38 1.37 -3.74 0.60
N VAL A 39 0.44 -2.83 0.90
CA VAL A 39 0.72 -1.38 0.87
C VAL A 39 0.32 -0.64 2.13
N HIS A 40 -0.61 -1.17 2.93
CA HIS A 40 -1.00 -0.60 4.21
C HIS A 40 -1.45 -1.71 5.17
N PHE A 41 -1.34 -1.44 6.47
CA PHE A 41 -1.99 -2.24 7.50
C PHE A 41 -2.43 -1.36 8.67
N ASP A 42 -3.44 -1.82 9.40
CA ASP A 42 -3.84 -1.26 10.69
C ASP A 42 -4.11 -2.40 11.69
N VAL A 43 -4.01 -2.10 12.97
CA VAL A 43 -4.06 -3.08 14.06
C VAL A 43 -5.22 -2.78 14.99
N SER A 44 -6.16 -3.70 15.12
CA SER A 44 -7.28 -3.56 16.03
C SER A 44 -6.84 -3.71 17.48
N ALA A 45 -7.66 -3.20 18.42
CA ALA A 45 -7.39 -3.30 19.86
C ALA A 45 -7.27 -4.75 20.37
N ASP A 46 -7.90 -5.71 19.66
CA ASP A 46 -7.77 -7.16 19.92
C ASP A 46 -6.57 -7.81 19.20
N GLN A 47 -5.65 -7.00 18.66
CA GLN A 47 -4.39 -7.40 18.02
C GLN A 47 -4.57 -8.22 16.74
N ARG A 48 -5.63 -7.96 15.96
CA ARG A 48 -5.73 -8.45 14.57
C ARG A 48 -5.09 -7.44 13.63
N TYR A 49 -4.40 -7.94 12.62
CA TYR A 49 -3.87 -7.12 11.53
C TYR A 49 -4.88 -7.11 10.39
N PHE A 50 -5.29 -5.92 9.95
CA PHE A 50 -6.00 -5.72 8.70
C PHE A 50 -5.02 -5.17 7.68
N ILE A 51 -4.92 -5.79 6.51
CA ILE A 51 -3.86 -5.50 5.53
C ILE A 51 -4.47 -5.30 4.16
N THR A 52 -4.11 -4.22 3.47
CA THR A 52 -4.46 -4.00 2.08
C THR A 52 -3.42 -4.60 1.14
N GLN A 53 -3.92 -5.36 0.16
CA GLN A 53 -3.16 -5.76 -1.01
C GLN A 53 -3.58 -4.88 -2.18
N LYS A 54 -2.61 -4.22 -2.83
CA LYS A 54 -2.84 -3.18 -3.85
C LYS A 54 -3.75 -3.60 -5.00
N GLY A 55 -3.73 -4.89 -5.34
CA GLY A 55 -4.55 -5.43 -6.42
C GLY A 55 -3.86 -5.58 -7.75
N GLY A 56 -2.53 -5.60 -7.80
CA GLY A 56 -1.79 -5.86 -9.04
C GLY A 56 -0.41 -5.23 -9.03
N ASN A 57 0.38 -5.59 -10.04
CA ASN A 57 1.67 -4.97 -10.31
C ASN A 57 1.53 -3.88 -11.39
N ALA A 58 2.64 -3.23 -11.73
CA ALA A 58 2.65 -2.13 -12.70
C ALA A 58 2.13 -2.49 -14.12
N SER A 59 1.89 -3.77 -14.43
CA SER A 59 1.46 -4.23 -15.76
C SER A 59 -0.06 -4.19 -16.04
N GLY A 60 -0.89 -3.69 -15.11
CA GLY A 60 -2.28 -3.28 -15.37
C GLY A 60 -3.35 -4.37 -15.38
N SER A 61 -3.00 -5.65 -15.22
CA SER A 61 -3.97 -6.70 -14.92
C SER A 61 -4.22 -6.77 -13.41
N CYS A 62 -5.41 -6.35 -12.98
CA CYS A 62 -5.74 -6.33 -11.56
C CYS A 62 -6.05 -7.71 -11.00
N ALA A 63 -5.39 -8.05 -9.90
CA ALA A 63 -5.52 -9.28 -9.16
C ALA A 63 -5.20 -9.05 -7.68
N ASN A 64 -6.00 -9.64 -6.79
CA ASN A 64 -5.81 -9.60 -5.34
C ASN A 64 -5.94 -8.19 -4.74
N GLY A 65 -6.93 -7.41 -5.18
CA GLY A 65 -7.29 -6.12 -4.57
C GLY A 65 -8.08 -6.37 -3.29
N LYS A 66 -7.42 -6.85 -2.24
CA LYS A 66 -8.08 -7.46 -1.08
C LYS A 66 -7.68 -6.80 0.21
N ILE A 67 -8.62 -6.75 1.14
CA ILE A 67 -8.33 -6.52 2.57
C ILE A 67 -8.27 -7.90 3.22
N LEU A 68 -7.17 -8.23 3.89
CA LEU A 68 -6.98 -9.49 4.61
C LEU A 68 -6.97 -9.24 6.12
N VAL A 69 -7.47 -10.20 6.90
CA VAL A 69 -7.37 -10.18 8.36
C VAL A 69 -6.46 -11.30 8.83
N TYR A 70 -5.48 -10.98 9.67
CA TYR A 70 -4.59 -11.93 10.31
C TYR A 70 -4.67 -11.82 11.84
N SER A 71 -4.42 -12.94 12.53
CA SER A 71 -4.25 -12.95 13.98
C SER A 71 -2.92 -12.31 14.39
N ASN A 72 -2.78 -12.01 15.68
CA ASN A 72 -1.51 -11.59 16.28
C ASN A 72 -0.36 -12.57 16.01
N SER A 73 -0.66 -13.87 15.90
CA SER A 73 0.33 -14.91 15.58
C SER A 73 0.66 -15.02 14.09
N GLY A 74 0.10 -14.15 13.24
CA GLY A 74 0.31 -14.16 11.80
C GLY A 74 -0.50 -15.21 11.03
N ALA A 75 -1.52 -15.82 11.64
CA ALA A 75 -2.40 -16.76 10.94
C ALA A 75 -3.46 -15.98 10.14
N LEU A 76 -3.67 -16.33 8.86
CA LEU A 76 -4.74 -15.76 8.07
C LEU A 76 -6.09 -16.18 8.67
N LEU A 77 -6.90 -15.20 9.07
CA LEU A 77 -8.24 -15.43 9.60
C LEU A 77 -9.29 -15.42 8.48
N SER A 78 -9.19 -14.46 7.55
CA SER A 78 -10.11 -14.35 6.42
C SER A 78 -9.61 -13.36 5.35
N THR A 79 -10.28 -13.37 4.19
CA THR A 79 -10.36 -12.19 3.34
C THR A 79 -11.50 -11.32 3.87
N PHE A 80 -11.18 -10.15 4.42
CA PHE A 80 -12.16 -9.20 4.93
C PHE A 80 -13.10 -8.74 3.83
N TYR A 81 -12.54 -8.30 2.71
CA TYR A 81 -13.31 -7.87 1.55
C TYR A 81 -12.47 -7.99 0.27
N ASP A 82 -13.09 -8.40 -0.83
CA ASP A 82 -12.47 -8.50 -2.15
C ASP A 82 -12.96 -7.37 -3.06
N LEU A 83 -12.07 -6.44 -3.40
CA LEU A 83 -12.28 -5.31 -4.31
C LEU A 83 -11.63 -5.56 -5.68
N THR A 84 -11.18 -6.78 -5.99
CA THR A 84 -10.42 -7.09 -7.22
C THR A 84 -11.17 -6.64 -8.48
N ASP A 85 -12.50 -6.84 -8.55
CA ASP A 85 -13.31 -6.47 -9.71
C ASP A 85 -13.64 -4.96 -9.78
N SER A 86 -13.23 -4.19 -8.78
CA SER A 86 -13.58 -2.77 -8.63
C SER A 86 -12.36 -1.85 -8.65
N VAL A 87 -11.16 -2.40 -8.40
CA VAL A 87 -9.92 -1.64 -8.26
C VAL A 87 -9.26 -1.39 -9.61
N GLN A 88 -8.71 -0.20 -9.78
CA GLN A 88 -7.69 0.09 -10.80
C GLN A 88 -6.31 0.04 -10.14
N CYS A 89 -5.38 -0.72 -10.70
CA CYS A 89 -4.21 -1.20 -9.96
C CYS A 89 -2.86 -0.96 -10.65
N ASP A 90 -2.82 -0.27 -11.79
CA ASP A 90 -1.59 0.05 -12.50
C ASP A 90 -0.84 1.22 -11.83
N PHE A 91 0.49 1.28 -12.03
CA PHE A 91 1.35 2.29 -11.41
C PHE A 91 1.16 2.37 -9.88
N GLU A 92 0.81 3.53 -9.32
CA GLU A 92 0.57 3.73 -7.90
C GLU A 92 -0.89 3.46 -7.52
N ARG A 93 -1.80 3.35 -8.49
CA ARG A 93 -3.22 3.10 -8.24
C ARG A 93 -3.45 1.75 -7.60
N GLY A 94 -4.45 1.64 -6.74
CA GLY A 94 -4.85 0.37 -6.16
C GLY A 94 -5.76 0.52 -4.98
N LEU A 95 -5.88 -0.56 -4.21
CA LEU A 95 -6.36 -0.53 -2.84
C LEU A 95 -5.20 -0.11 -1.94
N LEU A 96 -5.25 1.11 -1.40
CA LEU A 96 -4.11 1.75 -0.74
C LEU A 96 -4.35 1.84 0.77
N GLY A 97 -4.84 2.98 1.25
CA GLY A 97 -5.02 3.27 2.66
C GLY A 97 -6.10 2.44 3.32
N LEU A 98 -5.92 2.24 4.62
CA LEU A 98 -6.82 1.52 5.50
C LEU A 98 -6.82 2.22 6.85
N ALA A 99 -7.99 2.36 7.47
CA ALA A 99 -8.08 2.85 8.84
C ALA A 99 -9.20 2.13 9.58
N LEU A 100 -8.91 1.61 10.76
CA LEU A 100 -9.91 1.18 11.72
C LEU A 100 -10.46 2.40 12.43
N ASP A 101 -11.77 2.41 12.67
CA ASP A 101 -12.39 3.47 13.46
C ASP A 101 -11.82 3.46 14.90
N PRO A 102 -11.56 4.62 15.54
CA PRO A 102 -11.10 4.63 16.93
C PRO A 102 -12.08 3.95 17.89
N GLY A 103 -13.37 3.88 17.51
CA GLY A 103 -14.42 3.12 18.18
C GLY A 103 -14.62 1.68 17.66
N PHE A 104 -13.66 1.09 16.94
CA PHE A 104 -13.79 -0.20 16.27
C PHE A 104 -14.27 -1.33 17.19
N SER A 105 -13.86 -1.35 18.46
CA SER A 105 -14.32 -2.33 19.46
C SER A 105 -15.83 -2.30 19.74
N SER A 106 -16.52 -1.23 19.33
CA SER A 106 -17.96 -1.05 19.52
C SER A 106 -18.72 -0.96 18.19
N ASN A 107 -18.18 -0.23 17.21
CA ASN A 107 -18.88 0.03 15.93
C ASN A 107 -18.43 -0.87 14.78
N HIS A 108 -17.30 -1.57 14.92
CA HIS A 108 -16.75 -2.48 13.92
C HIS A 108 -16.48 -1.80 12.56
N TYR A 109 -16.24 -0.50 12.51
CA TYR A 109 -16.04 0.21 11.25
C TYR A 109 -14.61 0.16 10.74
N VAL A 110 -14.47 -0.17 9.46
CA VAL A 110 -13.21 -0.23 8.72
C VAL A 110 -13.33 0.63 7.47
N TYR A 111 -12.40 1.54 7.25
CA TYR A 111 -12.37 2.43 6.09
C TYR A 111 -11.24 2.02 5.16
N ALA A 112 -11.47 2.07 3.86
CA ALA A 112 -10.46 1.79 2.85
C ALA A 112 -10.48 2.83 1.74
N TYR A 113 -9.30 3.30 1.36
CA TYR A 113 -9.08 4.16 0.21
C TYR A 113 -8.68 3.30 -0.99
N TYR A 114 -9.32 3.53 -2.13
CA TYR A 114 -8.91 2.87 -3.36
C TYR A 114 -9.21 3.68 -4.62
N ASN A 115 -8.41 3.43 -5.65
CA ASN A 115 -8.71 3.88 -7.01
C ASN A 115 -9.69 2.89 -7.63
N HIS A 116 -10.85 3.40 -8.01
CA HIS A 116 -11.93 2.63 -8.62
C HIS A 116 -11.91 2.78 -10.14
N LYS A 117 -12.22 1.70 -10.85
CA LYS A 117 -12.54 1.79 -12.28
C LYS A 117 -13.68 0.86 -12.65
N TYR A 118 -14.66 1.41 -13.36
CA TYR A 118 -15.68 0.65 -14.07
C TYR A 118 -15.86 1.24 -15.47
N ASN A 119 -15.51 0.47 -16.50
CA ASN A 119 -15.38 0.96 -17.88
C ASN A 119 -14.44 2.19 -17.95
N ALA A 120 -14.94 3.34 -18.44
CA ALA A 120 -14.20 4.59 -18.52
C ALA A 120 -14.30 5.47 -17.25
N ASP A 121 -15.12 5.09 -16.27
CA ASP A 121 -15.31 5.87 -15.04
C ASP A 121 -14.21 5.55 -14.01
N GLU A 122 -13.22 6.44 -13.91
CA GLU A 122 -12.15 6.37 -12.92
C GLU A 122 -12.47 7.28 -11.74
N ARG A 123 -12.33 6.74 -10.52
CA ARG A 123 -12.64 7.48 -9.29
C ARG A 123 -11.63 7.23 -8.19
N ILE A 124 -11.55 8.19 -7.27
CA ILE A 124 -10.96 8.01 -5.95
C ILE A 124 -12.10 7.79 -4.96
N ARG A 125 -12.05 6.66 -4.23
CA ARG A 125 -13.07 6.29 -3.27
C ARG A 125 -12.51 6.08 -1.88
N VAL A 126 -13.29 6.49 -0.89
CA VAL A 126 -13.22 5.96 0.47
C VAL A 126 -14.52 5.22 0.74
N VAL A 127 -14.40 3.95 1.09
CA VAL A 127 -15.52 3.10 1.47
C VAL A 127 -15.37 2.69 2.93
N ARG A 128 -16.47 2.70 3.67
CA ARG A 128 -16.58 2.15 5.03
C ARG A 128 -17.30 0.82 4.98
N PHE A 129 -16.78 -0.17 5.68
CA PHE A 129 -17.43 -1.46 5.95
C PHE A 129 -17.78 -1.59 7.42
N THR A 130 -18.72 -2.46 7.73
CA THR A 130 -18.95 -2.99 9.09
C THR A 130 -18.38 -4.40 9.16
N GLU A 131 -17.45 -4.63 10.08
CA GLU A 131 -16.89 -5.95 10.35
C GLU A 131 -17.90 -6.85 11.07
N SER A 132 -17.96 -8.12 10.65
CA SER A 132 -18.70 -9.19 11.30
C SER A 132 -17.95 -10.50 11.07
N ASN A 133 -17.43 -11.09 12.15
CA ASN A 133 -16.68 -12.34 12.11
C ASN A 133 -15.48 -12.32 11.14
N ASN A 134 -14.69 -11.25 11.19
CA ASN A 134 -13.57 -10.92 10.31
C ASN A 134 -13.95 -10.62 8.86
N ILE A 135 -15.25 -10.54 8.52
CA ILE A 135 -15.73 -10.23 7.17
C ILE A 135 -16.31 -8.82 7.13
N GLY A 136 -15.95 -8.06 6.09
CA GLY A 136 -16.52 -6.76 5.80
C GLY A 136 -17.90 -6.88 5.18
N THR A 137 -18.86 -6.16 5.75
CA THR A 137 -20.26 -6.11 5.29
C THR A 137 -20.70 -4.66 5.14
N ASN A 138 -21.87 -4.43 4.54
CA ASN A 138 -22.52 -3.11 4.46
C ASN A 138 -21.59 -1.99 3.93
N PRO A 139 -21.00 -2.14 2.73
CA PRO A 139 -20.15 -1.10 2.15
C PRO A 139 -20.93 0.20 1.99
N LEU A 140 -20.38 1.28 2.54
CA LEU A 140 -20.89 2.64 2.41
C LEU A 140 -19.81 3.53 1.81
N ILE A 141 -20.09 4.11 0.63
CA ILE A 141 -19.18 5.08 0.01
C ILE A 141 -19.25 6.39 0.81
N ILE A 142 -18.11 6.80 1.38
CA ILE A 142 -17.94 8.01 2.17
C ILE A 142 -17.42 9.16 1.30
N LEU A 143 -16.54 8.84 0.35
CA LEU A 143 -15.97 9.77 -0.61
C LEU A 143 -16.00 9.13 -1.99
N ASP A 144 -16.42 9.90 -3.01
CA ASP A 144 -16.45 9.45 -4.40
C ASP A 144 -16.10 10.61 -5.33
N ILE A 145 -14.82 10.72 -5.68
CA ILE A 145 -14.30 11.79 -6.52
C ILE A 145 -14.10 11.23 -7.92
N ASN A 146 -14.84 11.77 -8.90
CA ASN A 146 -14.56 11.50 -10.29
C ASN A 146 -13.21 12.15 -10.66
N VAL A 147 -12.28 11.32 -11.10
CA VAL A 147 -11.01 11.79 -11.66
C VAL A 147 -11.16 11.68 -13.17
N ALA A 148 -11.22 12.82 -13.85
CA ALA A 148 -11.42 12.90 -15.29
C ALA A 148 -10.52 11.92 -16.06
N GLU A 149 -10.99 11.45 -17.21
CA GLU A 149 -10.32 10.39 -17.98
C GLU A 149 -8.83 10.68 -18.25
N ASN A 150 -8.01 9.62 -18.22
CA ASN A 150 -6.60 9.61 -18.65
C ASN A 150 -5.59 10.31 -17.71
N ILE A 151 -5.71 10.12 -16.40
CA ILE A 151 -4.66 10.49 -15.44
C ILE A 151 -3.49 9.49 -15.47
N ALA A 152 -2.27 9.97 -15.20
CA ALA A 152 -1.03 9.21 -15.37
C ALA A 152 -0.89 7.99 -14.43
N GLY A 153 -1.61 7.97 -13.31
CA GLY A 153 -1.62 6.85 -12.37
C GLY A 153 -0.58 6.90 -11.27
N ASN A 154 0.20 7.99 -11.22
CA ASN A 154 1.07 8.36 -10.13
C ASN A 154 0.54 9.61 -9.39
N HIS A 155 1.11 9.88 -8.23
CA HIS A 155 0.71 10.91 -7.27
C HIS A 155 -0.76 10.76 -6.86
N VAL A 156 -1.17 9.53 -6.57
CA VAL A 156 -2.56 9.21 -6.22
C VAL A 156 -2.86 9.40 -4.73
N GLY A 157 -1.84 9.65 -3.90
CA GLY A 157 -1.99 9.78 -2.45
C GLY A 157 -2.44 8.46 -1.83
N GLY A 158 -3.49 8.52 -0.99
CA GLY A 158 -4.16 7.34 -0.48
C GLY A 158 -3.83 6.94 0.95
N ILE A 159 -3.24 7.84 1.75
CA ILE A 159 -3.19 7.65 3.20
C ILE A 159 -4.52 8.11 3.79
N ILE A 160 -5.10 7.28 4.66
CA ILE A 160 -6.25 7.63 5.48
C ILE A 160 -5.92 7.34 6.93
N GLU A 161 -6.23 8.26 7.84
CA GLU A 161 -5.88 8.13 9.25
C GLU A 161 -6.83 8.98 10.11
N PHE A 162 -7.22 8.47 11.27
CA PHE A 162 -7.99 9.27 12.22
C PHE A 162 -7.07 10.21 12.99
N LYS A 163 -7.51 11.45 13.21
CA LYS A 163 -6.75 12.40 14.01
C LYS A 163 -6.62 11.86 15.45
N PRO A 164 -5.40 11.67 15.99
CA PRO A 164 -5.24 11.12 17.34
C PRO A 164 -5.91 11.95 18.44
N SER A 165 -6.00 13.28 18.24
CA SER A 165 -6.62 14.19 19.20
C SER A 165 -8.13 14.39 18.99
N ASP A 166 -8.72 13.83 17.93
CA ASP A 166 -10.15 13.96 17.61
C ASP A 166 -10.60 12.75 16.78
N ALA A 167 -11.11 11.75 17.49
CA ALA A 167 -11.57 10.48 16.93
C ALA A 167 -12.71 10.62 15.89
N THR A 168 -13.29 11.81 15.73
CA THR A 168 -14.37 12.06 14.76
C THR A 168 -13.85 12.53 13.41
N LYS A 169 -12.53 12.76 13.26
CA LYS A 169 -11.94 13.33 12.05
C LYS A 169 -11.04 12.32 11.35
N LEU A 170 -11.55 11.79 10.24
CA LEU A 170 -10.76 11.03 9.28
C LEU A 170 -10.07 12.01 8.30
N PHE A 171 -8.75 11.94 8.23
CA PHE A 171 -7.93 12.66 7.26
C PHE A 171 -7.66 11.76 6.06
N ILE A 172 -7.70 12.34 4.86
CA ILE A 172 -7.53 11.62 3.59
C ILE A 172 -6.54 12.43 2.74
N THR A 173 -5.46 11.80 2.30
CA THR A 173 -4.51 12.43 1.35
C THR A 173 -4.88 12.07 -0.08
N ILE A 174 -4.99 13.08 -0.94
CA ILE A 174 -5.22 12.94 -2.37
C ILE A 174 -4.11 13.72 -3.05
N GLY A 175 -3.35 13.06 -3.91
CA GLY A 175 -2.29 13.72 -4.66
C GLY A 175 -2.83 14.48 -5.88
N ASP A 176 -1.93 15.14 -6.60
CA ASP A 176 -2.27 15.96 -7.76
C ASP A 176 -2.53 15.16 -9.06
N LEU A 177 -2.41 13.83 -8.98
CA LEU A 177 -2.60 12.88 -10.09
C LEU A 177 -1.64 13.11 -11.27
N ALA A 178 -0.52 13.80 -11.01
CA ALA A 178 0.39 14.34 -12.01
C ALA A 178 -0.32 15.19 -13.10
N LYS A 179 -1.49 15.76 -12.78
CA LYS A 179 -2.30 16.49 -13.74
C LYS A 179 -1.59 17.78 -14.15
N GLY A 180 -1.28 17.89 -15.44
CA GLY A 180 -0.59 19.06 -16.00
C GLY A 180 0.92 19.06 -15.78
N GLN A 181 1.50 17.96 -15.29
CA GLN A 181 2.95 17.81 -15.22
C GLN A 181 3.49 17.37 -16.59
N SER A 182 4.55 18.03 -17.05
CA SER A 182 5.36 17.62 -18.21
C SER A 182 6.75 17.22 -17.71
N VAL A 183 7.39 16.26 -18.38
CA VAL A 183 8.76 15.79 -18.04
C VAL A 183 9.83 16.90 -17.98
N SER A 184 9.55 18.10 -18.49
CA SER A 184 10.43 19.28 -18.40
C SER A 184 10.24 20.14 -17.15
N ALA A 185 9.20 19.89 -16.34
CA ALA A 185 8.87 20.67 -15.14
C ALA A 185 9.29 19.98 -13.83
N ASP A 186 9.64 18.69 -13.88
CA ASP A 186 10.20 17.98 -12.73
C ASP A 186 11.70 18.27 -12.62
N THR A 187 12.03 19.31 -11.85
CA THR A 187 13.40 19.64 -11.45
C THR A 187 13.76 19.06 -10.07
N SER A 188 12.93 18.18 -9.51
CA SER A 188 13.19 17.60 -8.20
C SER A 188 14.09 16.37 -8.29
N THR A 189 15.40 16.61 -8.39
CA THR A 189 16.39 15.64 -7.94
C THR A 189 16.20 15.40 -6.44
N ASN A 190 15.56 14.29 -6.06
CA ASN A 190 15.59 13.77 -4.69
C ASN A 190 15.66 12.24 -4.72
N TYR A 191 16.85 11.73 -5.06
CA TYR A 191 17.33 10.48 -4.49
C TYR A 191 18.13 10.86 -3.24
N ALA A 192 17.62 10.46 -2.07
CA ALA A 192 18.43 10.28 -0.87
C ALA A 192 18.56 8.77 -0.64
#